data_AF-A0AAU6WK20-F1
#
_entry.id   AF-A0AAU6WK20-F1
#
_cell.length_a   1.000
_cell.length_b   1.000
_cell.length_c   1.000
_cell.angle_alpha   90.00
_cell.angle_beta   90.00
_cell.angle_gamma   90.00
#
_symmetry.space_group_name_H-M   'P 1'
#
loop_
_entity.id
_entity.type
_entity.pdbx_description
1 polymer ?
#
loop_
_entity_poly.entity_id
_entity_poly.type
_entity_poly.pdbx_seq_one_letter_code
_entity_poly.pdbx_strand_id
1 'polypeptide(L)'
;MAALFFSATLFAQVGINNSTPKATMDIAAKTTDGSKPEGLIAPRLTGDQIKSADAQYGSSQKGAVIYATVAVNSPSTKTANITSEGYYYFDGSLWKKLGEVYTADNGLSVAANNIVLGGNLLQSSTITNNGKVLQIAGSSSTTVFDASGMVGIGTSSPSTKLEINNGNTAGAIKIVDGTQGAGKFLVSDANGVGTWKDTTGSATIINSTAGASTQLDVSMKYVGASAIVNTPGYYIISPRLITDKNTSGCSQYIAYNLSKSSTTNLNEAFFAQDVHMAAGPGSTILFTHQILLISLLVLIICL
;
A
#
# COMPACT_ATOMS: atom_id res chain seq x y z
N MET A 1 -24.42 64.43 74.43
CA MET A 1 -24.70 64.32 72.98
C MET A 1 -23.81 63.21 72.45
N ALA A 2 -24.33 62.00 72.25
CA ALA A 2 -23.55 60.87 71.77
C ALA A 2 -23.53 60.91 70.23
N ALA A 3 -22.33 60.95 69.63
CA ALA A 3 -22.16 60.89 68.18
C ALA A 3 -22.06 59.42 67.75
N LEU A 4 -23.05 58.95 66.99
CA LEU A 4 -23.07 57.61 66.41
C LEU A 4 -22.34 57.66 65.06
N PHE A 5 -21.15 57.05 64.97
CA PHE A 5 -20.44 56.91 63.70
C PHE A 5 -20.92 55.66 62.97
N PHE A 6 -21.67 55.84 61.87
CA PHE A 6 -22.01 54.77 60.95
C PHE A 6 -20.86 54.56 59.96
N SER A 7 -20.14 53.45 60.08
CA SER A 7 -19.18 52.99 59.08
C SER A 7 -19.89 51.98 58.18
N ALA A 8 -20.12 52.34 56.92
CA ALA A 8 -20.64 51.42 55.90
C ALA A 8 -19.52 51.09 54.92
N THR A 9 -19.23 49.79 54.75
CA THR A 9 -18.34 49.32 53.69
C THR A 9 -19.12 49.28 52.38
N LEU A 10 -18.77 50.14 51.41
CA LEU A 10 -19.30 50.10 50.06
C LEU A 10 -18.38 49.25 49.19
N PHE A 11 -18.93 48.23 48.53
CA PHE A 11 -18.21 47.44 47.54
C PHE A 11 -18.21 48.17 46.19
N ALA A 12 -17.06 48.23 45.50
CA ALA A 12 -16.88 48.93 44.22
C ALA A 12 -17.42 48.17 42.99
N GLN A 13 -18.35 47.22 43.18
CA GLN A 13 -18.89 46.38 42.11
C GLN A 13 -20.04 47.12 41.39
N VAL A 14 -20.12 46.95 40.07
CA VAL A 14 -21.21 47.49 39.24
C VAL A 14 -22.18 46.38 38.90
N GLY A 15 -23.40 46.48 39.44
CA GLY A 15 -24.53 45.63 39.05
C GLY A 15 -25.45 46.34 38.07
N ILE A 16 -25.79 45.69 36.95
CA ILE A 16 -26.86 46.15 36.06
C ILE A 16 -28.01 45.16 36.16
N ASN A 17 -29.16 45.64 36.66
CA ASN A 17 -30.31 44.81 37.03
C ASN A 17 -29.98 43.69 38.05
N ASN A 18 -28.85 43.79 38.77
CA ASN A 18 -28.42 42.83 39.79
C ASN A 18 -28.04 43.56 41.08
N SER A 19 -28.78 43.33 42.17
CA SER A 19 -28.55 43.96 43.47
C SER A 19 -27.47 43.28 44.32
N THR A 20 -27.02 42.09 43.90
CA THR A 20 -25.93 41.35 44.55
C THR A 20 -24.89 40.89 43.52
N PRO A 21 -24.12 41.82 42.92
CA PRO A 21 -23.11 41.48 41.92
C PRO A 21 -22.07 40.49 42.44
N LYS A 22 -21.71 39.50 41.62
CA LYS A 22 -20.68 38.48 41.94
C LYS A 22 -19.35 38.73 41.23
N ALA A 23 -19.29 39.74 40.37
CA ALA A 23 -18.08 40.18 39.68
C ALA A 23 -17.97 41.71 39.74
N THR A 24 -16.84 42.27 39.29
CA THR A 24 -16.66 43.74 39.20
C THR A 24 -17.69 44.41 38.31
N MET A 25 -18.16 43.70 37.27
CA MET A 25 -19.35 44.02 36.49
C MET A 25 -20.22 42.77 36.36
N ASP A 26 -21.47 42.83 36.81
CA ASP A 26 -22.42 41.72 36.75
C ASP A 26 -23.74 42.22 36.16
N ILE A 27 -24.13 41.65 35.01
CA ILE A 27 -25.33 42.04 34.26
C ILE A 27 -26.31 40.88 34.33
N ALA A 28 -27.46 41.11 34.96
CA ALA A 28 -28.57 40.17 34.95
C ALA A 28 -29.60 40.57 33.89
N ALA A 29 -30.24 39.56 33.28
CA ALA A 29 -31.35 39.77 32.35
C ALA A 29 -32.52 40.44 33.09
N LYS A 30 -33.13 41.45 32.47
CA LYS A 30 -34.31 42.11 33.05
C LYS A 30 -35.58 41.30 32.82
N THR A 31 -35.72 40.67 31.66
CA THR A 31 -36.76 39.67 31.39
C THR A 31 -36.14 38.38 30.84
N THR A 32 -36.79 37.24 31.10
CA THR A 32 -36.36 35.91 30.64
C THR A 32 -37.37 35.26 29.70
N ASP A 33 -38.37 36.02 29.25
CA ASP A 33 -39.49 35.59 28.42
C ASP A 33 -39.30 35.90 26.92
N GLY A 34 -38.16 36.51 26.55
CA GLY A 34 -37.86 36.92 25.18
C GLY A 34 -38.63 38.15 24.70
N SER A 35 -39.36 38.85 25.58
CA SER A 35 -40.14 40.05 25.20
C SER A 35 -39.28 41.28 24.93
N LYS A 36 -38.02 41.28 25.39
CA LYS A 36 -37.05 42.37 25.22
C LYS A 36 -35.67 41.81 24.89
N PRO A 37 -34.85 42.53 24.09
CA PRO A 37 -33.47 42.15 23.88
C PRO A 37 -32.66 42.33 25.18
N GLU A 38 -31.83 41.34 25.50
CA GLU A 38 -30.92 41.32 26.64
C GLU A 38 -29.48 41.15 26.13
N GLY A 39 -28.48 41.65 26.87
CA GLY A 39 -27.07 41.42 26.56
C GLY A 39 -26.16 42.64 26.74
N LEU A 40 -24.92 42.49 26.28
CA LEU A 40 -23.90 43.54 26.27
C LEU A 40 -23.56 43.89 24.82
N ILE A 41 -23.64 45.18 24.47
CA ILE A 41 -23.18 45.69 23.18
C ILE A 41 -21.81 46.34 23.38
N ALA A 42 -20.77 45.79 22.73
CA ALA A 42 -19.44 46.39 22.71
C ALA A 42 -19.38 47.62 21.79
N PRO A 43 -18.40 48.53 21.96
CA PRO A 43 -18.18 49.62 21.03
C PRO A 43 -18.02 49.11 19.58
N ARG A 44 -18.73 49.75 18.65
CA ARG A 44 -18.71 49.42 17.22
C ARG A 44 -17.78 50.38 16.49
N LEU A 45 -16.76 49.85 15.83
CA LEU A 45 -15.74 50.61 15.11
C LEU A 45 -15.50 49.95 13.75
N THR A 46 -15.16 50.71 12.73
CA THR A 46 -14.63 50.13 11.48
C THR A 46 -13.23 49.56 11.72
N GLY A 47 -12.80 48.59 10.92
CA GLY A 47 -11.43 48.06 10.97
C GLY A 47 -10.37 49.17 10.93
N ASP A 48 -10.52 50.15 10.04
CA ASP A 48 -9.57 51.25 9.90
C ASP A 48 -9.57 52.21 11.11
N GLN A 49 -10.71 52.41 11.79
CA GLN A 49 -10.76 53.15 13.06
C GLN A 49 -10.04 52.42 14.20
N ILE A 50 -10.10 51.09 14.21
CA ILE A 50 -9.38 50.28 15.20
C ILE A 50 -7.87 50.38 14.94
N LYS A 51 -7.47 50.28 13.67
CA LYS A 51 -6.07 50.42 13.24
C LYS A 51 -5.52 51.81 13.55
N SER A 52 -6.27 52.88 13.30
CA SER A 52 -5.79 54.24 13.58
C SER A 52 -5.51 54.47 15.08
N ALA A 53 -6.17 53.70 15.95
CA ALA A 53 -5.96 53.69 17.38
C ALA A 53 -4.88 52.69 17.86
N ASP A 54 -4.07 52.10 16.96
CA ASP A 54 -3.06 51.08 17.31
C ASP A 54 -2.14 51.48 18.48
N ALA A 55 -1.73 52.75 18.54
CA ALA A 55 -0.88 53.27 19.61
C ALA A 55 -1.56 53.28 21.00
N GLN A 56 -2.90 53.29 21.04
CA GLN A 56 -3.69 53.34 22.26
C GLN A 56 -3.96 51.94 22.85
N TYR A 57 -3.85 50.89 22.04
CA TYR A 57 -4.02 49.51 22.50
C TYR A 57 -2.68 48.93 22.96
N GLY A 58 -2.30 49.28 24.20
CA GLY A 58 -1.12 48.77 24.90
C GLY A 58 -1.43 47.60 25.83
N SER A 59 -0.49 47.25 26.70
CA SER A 59 -0.63 46.16 27.68
C SER A 59 -1.85 46.34 28.60
N SER A 60 -2.18 47.57 28.97
CA SER A 60 -3.33 47.91 29.83
C SER A 60 -4.69 47.66 29.18
N GLN A 61 -4.76 47.54 27.85
CA GLN A 61 -6.00 47.29 27.10
C GLN A 61 -6.19 45.81 26.75
N LYS A 62 -5.32 44.91 27.23
CA LYS A 62 -5.50 43.47 27.04
C LYS A 62 -6.85 43.02 27.62
N GLY A 63 -7.64 42.30 26.81
CA GLY A 63 -9.00 41.89 27.13
C GLY A 63 -10.08 42.86 26.68
N ALA A 64 -9.73 44.01 26.08
CA ALA A 64 -10.71 44.91 25.49
C ALA A 64 -11.49 44.19 24.38
N VAL A 65 -12.82 44.23 24.45
CA VAL A 65 -13.73 43.66 23.45
C VAL A 65 -14.38 44.78 22.66
N ILE A 66 -14.38 44.65 21.33
CA ILE A 66 -15.03 45.57 20.40
C ILE A 66 -15.76 44.77 19.33
N TYR A 67 -16.63 45.45 18.60
CA TYR A 67 -17.25 44.93 17.39
C TYR A 67 -16.68 45.69 16.18
N ALA A 68 -15.95 44.99 15.32
CA ALA A 68 -15.52 45.56 14.04
C ALA A 68 -16.68 45.48 13.06
N THR A 69 -17.10 46.62 12.49
CA THR A 69 -18.22 46.66 11.53
C THR A 69 -17.81 46.25 10.12
N VAL A 70 -16.53 46.38 9.79
CA VAL A 70 -15.93 46.00 8.49
C VAL A 70 -14.45 45.64 8.70
N ALA A 71 -13.87 44.96 7.71
CA ALA A 71 -12.45 44.62 7.68
C ALA A 71 -11.54 45.86 7.65
N VAL A 72 -10.26 45.67 8.00
CA VAL A 72 -9.21 46.71 7.83
C VAL A 72 -8.68 46.63 6.40
N ASN A 73 -8.61 47.76 5.69
CA ASN A 73 -8.20 47.78 4.28
C ASN A 73 -6.70 47.52 4.08
N SER A 74 -5.87 48.00 5.00
CA SER A 74 -4.42 47.78 4.98
C SER A 74 -3.97 47.48 6.40
N PRO A 75 -4.03 46.22 6.86
CA PRO A 75 -3.81 45.88 8.26
C PRO A 75 -2.40 46.25 8.74
N SER A 76 -2.30 46.69 10.00
CA SER A 76 -1.04 46.66 10.74
C SER A 76 -0.78 45.26 11.29
N THR A 77 0.32 45.07 12.01
CA THR A 77 0.53 43.85 12.79
C THR A 77 -0.63 43.63 13.77
N LYS A 78 -1.04 44.64 14.55
CA LYS A 78 -2.09 44.47 15.58
C LYS A 78 -3.45 44.11 14.99
N THR A 79 -3.80 44.68 13.84
CA THR A 79 -5.12 44.50 13.23
C THR A 79 -5.16 43.43 12.13
N ALA A 80 -4.10 42.63 11.99
CA ALA A 80 -3.96 41.65 10.91
C ALA A 80 -5.16 40.69 10.79
N ASN A 81 -5.81 40.34 11.91
CA ASN A 81 -6.91 39.37 11.91
C ASN A 81 -8.30 39.99 11.76
N ILE A 82 -8.43 41.32 11.68
CA ILE A 82 -9.74 41.97 11.46
C ILE A 82 -10.05 41.95 9.95
N THR A 83 -10.38 40.77 9.45
CA THR A 83 -10.61 40.49 8.02
C THR A 83 -12.08 40.52 7.62
N SER A 84 -12.98 40.61 8.59
CA SER A 84 -14.42 40.73 8.37
C SER A 84 -15.09 41.44 9.54
N GLU A 85 -16.37 41.78 9.36
CA GLU A 85 -17.24 42.16 10.47
C GLU A 85 -17.26 41.07 11.57
N GLY A 86 -17.36 41.49 12.84
CA GLY A 86 -17.52 40.59 13.98
C GLY A 86 -17.01 41.14 15.31
N TYR A 87 -17.17 40.36 16.38
CA TYR A 87 -16.58 40.66 17.68
C TYR A 87 -15.10 40.29 17.71
N TYR A 88 -14.27 41.16 18.29
CA TYR A 88 -12.84 40.94 18.48
C TYR A 88 -12.43 41.32 19.89
N TYR A 89 -11.44 40.62 20.45
CA TYR A 89 -10.77 41.02 21.68
C TYR A 89 -9.28 41.29 21.43
N PHE A 90 -8.70 42.25 22.16
CA PHE A 90 -7.27 42.53 22.09
C PHE A 90 -6.50 41.62 23.05
N ASP A 91 -5.58 40.80 22.56
CA ASP A 91 -4.83 39.85 23.40
C ASP A 91 -3.55 40.45 24.04
N GLY A 92 -3.31 41.74 23.80
CA GLY A 92 -2.10 42.46 24.20
C GLY A 92 -1.11 42.66 23.05
N SER A 93 -1.30 41.97 21.91
CA SER A 93 -0.45 42.09 20.72
C SER A 93 -1.28 42.20 19.45
N LEU A 94 -2.33 41.39 19.30
CA LEU A 94 -3.18 41.29 18.12
C LEU A 94 -4.65 41.36 18.54
N TRP A 95 -5.48 41.84 17.64
CA TRP A 95 -6.93 41.61 17.70
C TRP A 95 -7.23 40.18 17.28
N LYS A 96 -8.02 39.47 18.08
CA LYS A 96 -8.46 38.09 17.80
C LYS A 96 -9.97 38.05 17.71
N LYS A 97 -10.48 37.41 16.65
CA LYS A 97 -11.93 37.27 16.45
C LYS A 97 -12.48 36.36 17.54
N LEU A 98 -13.59 36.78 18.15
CA LEU A 98 -14.33 35.96 19.10
C LEU A 98 -15.20 34.96 18.33
N GLY A 99 -15.06 33.68 18.65
CA GLY A 99 -15.88 32.61 18.07
C GLY A 99 -15.41 32.09 16.71
N GLU A 100 -14.10 32.08 16.42
CA GLU A 100 -13.61 31.31 15.26
C GLU A 100 -13.89 29.82 15.46
N VAL A 101 -14.55 29.22 14.47
CA VAL A 101 -14.76 27.77 14.38
C VAL A 101 -13.74 27.24 13.40
N TYR A 102 -12.76 26.49 13.89
CA TYR A 102 -11.90 25.68 13.04
C TYR A 102 -12.67 24.39 12.71
N THR A 103 -12.99 24.17 11.43
CA THR A 103 -13.63 22.92 10.97
C THR A 103 -12.59 21.99 10.37
N ALA A 104 -12.88 20.69 10.40
CA ALA A 104 -12.02 19.66 9.83
C ALA A 104 -12.91 18.69 9.05
N ASP A 105 -13.26 19.09 7.82
CA ASP A 105 -14.42 18.54 7.12
C ASP A 105 -14.11 17.25 6.33
N ASN A 106 -12.85 16.83 6.28
CA ASN A 106 -12.39 15.69 5.49
C ASN A 106 -11.85 14.56 6.36
N GLY A 107 -12.58 13.45 6.46
CA GLY A 107 -12.09 12.23 7.12
C GLY A 107 -12.04 12.25 8.65
N LEU A 108 -12.46 13.35 9.29
CA LEU A 108 -12.55 13.48 10.74
C LEU A 108 -14.00 13.40 11.20
N SER A 109 -14.21 12.81 12.38
CA SER A 109 -15.48 12.88 13.10
C SER A 109 -15.21 13.30 14.54
N VAL A 110 -16.17 13.97 15.16
CA VAL A 110 -16.10 14.32 16.58
C VAL A 110 -16.83 13.25 17.36
N ALA A 111 -16.12 12.60 18.28
CA ALA A 111 -16.67 11.63 19.22
C ALA A 111 -16.50 12.19 20.65
N ALA A 112 -17.60 12.65 21.24
CA ALA A 112 -17.61 13.40 22.50
C ALA A 112 -16.64 14.60 22.44
N ASN A 113 -15.57 14.59 23.24
CA ASN A 113 -14.60 15.68 23.31
C ASN A 113 -13.35 15.44 22.42
N ASN A 114 -13.34 14.36 21.64
CA ASN A 114 -12.19 13.98 20.82
C ASN A 114 -12.51 14.13 19.33
N ILE A 115 -11.56 14.68 18.58
CA ILE A 115 -11.54 14.59 17.12
C ILE A 115 -10.87 13.26 16.77
N VAL A 116 -11.57 12.38 16.08
CA VAL A 116 -11.05 11.07 15.65
C VAL A 116 -10.92 10.99 14.13
N LEU A 117 -9.96 10.20 13.67
CA LEU A 117 -9.85 9.78 12.28
C LEU A 117 -10.89 8.68 12.03
N GLY A 118 -11.82 8.88 11.10
CA GLY A 118 -12.90 7.91 10.86
C GLY A 118 -14.17 8.46 10.20
N GLY A 119 -14.21 9.76 9.86
CA GLY A 119 -15.28 10.33 9.03
C GLY A 119 -15.11 9.97 7.55
N ASN A 120 -16.13 10.30 6.74
CA ASN A 120 -16.02 10.15 5.28
C ASN A 120 -14.98 11.13 4.71
N LEU A 121 -14.18 10.65 3.75
CA LEU A 121 -13.35 11.52 2.92
C LEU A 121 -14.23 12.14 1.83
N LEU A 122 -14.31 13.47 1.80
CA LEU A 122 -14.89 14.26 0.72
C LEU A 122 -13.91 14.49 -0.44
N GLN A 123 -12.61 14.36 -0.15
CA GLN A 123 -11.51 14.45 -1.11
C GLN A 123 -10.33 13.57 -0.66
N SER A 124 -9.39 13.28 -1.58
CA SER A 124 -8.18 12.52 -1.24
C SER A 124 -7.38 13.20 -0.13
N SER A 125 -6.94 12.40 0.85
CA SER A 125 -6.05 12.84 1.93
C SER A 125 -4.65 12.27 1.71
N THR A 126 -3.64 13.13 1.82
CA THR A 126 -2.23 12.71 1.83
C THR A 126 -1.68 12.89 3.24
N ILE A 127 -1.27 11.78 3.87
CA ILE A 127 -0.54 11.84 5.15
C ILE A 127 0.94 11.85 4.84
N THR A 128 1.61 12.97 5.11
CA THR A 128 3.07 13.08 4.98
C THR A 128 3.73 12.67 6.28
N ASN A 129 4.45 11.57 6.26
CA ASN A 129 5.07 11.03 7.47
C ASN A 129 6.28 11.84 7.98
N ASN A 130 6.83 12.77 7.19
CA ASN A 130 7.93 13.67 7.56
C ASN A 130 9.11 12.96 8.29
N GLY A 131 9.53 11.80 7.78
CA GLY A 131 10.59 10.98 8.37
C GLY A 131 10.19 10.24 9.66
N LYS A 132 8.89 10.17 9.99
CA LYS A 132 8.34 9.42 11.12
C LYS A 132 7.63 8.15 10.65
N VAL A 133 7.33 7.27 11.59
CA VAL A 133 6.55 6.05 11.32
C VAL A 133 5.06 6.36 11.49
N LEU A 134 4.25 5.97 10.51
CA LEU A 134 2.80 5.92 10.66
C LEU A 134 2.39 4.50 11.01
N GLN A 135 1.92 4.31 12.24
CA GLN A 135 1.46 3.03 12.75
C GLN A 135 -0.06 3.04 12.85
N ILE A 136 -0.71 2.11 12.16
CA ILE A 136 -2.12 1.78 12.37
C ILE A 136 -2.14 0.60 13.34
N ALA A 137 -2.29 0.90 14.62
CA ALA A 137 -2.32 -0.10 15.68
C ALA A 137 -3.76 -0.58 15.94
N GLY A 138 -4.00 -1.88 15.75
CA GLY A 138 -5.21 -2.57 16.21
C GLY A 138 -4.86 -3.74 17.13
N SER A 139 -5.86 -4.32 17.80
CA SER A 139 -5.68 -5.44 18.74
C SER A 139 -5.11 -6.72 18.11
N SER A 140 -5.13 -6.84 16.78
CA SER A 140 -4.75 -8.07 16.07
C SER A 140 -3.69 -7.91 14.97
N SER A 141 -3.22 -6.69 14.64
CA SER A 141 -2.09 -6.47 13.72
C SER A 141 -1.65 -5.01 13.71
N THR A 142 -0.34 -4.77 13.72
CA THR A 142 0.24 -3.47 13.40
C THR A 142 0.52 -3.43 11.92
N THR A 143 -0.23 -2.60 11.18
CA THR A 143 0.21 -2.19 9.85
C THR A 143 1.10 -0.97 10.02
N VAL A 144 2.30 -1.04 9.49
CA VAL A 144 3.30 0.01 9.60
C VAL A 144 3.67 0.51 8.21
N PHE A 145 3.64 1.83 8.05
CA PHE A 145 4.25 2.54 6.94
C PHE A 145 5.49 3.24 7.50
N ASP A 146 6.66 2.68 7.23
CA ASP A 146 7.91 3.20 7.79
C ASP A 146 8.38 4.47 7.07
N ALA A 147 9.40 5.12 7.62
CA ALA A 147 9.96 6.34 7.03
C ALA A 147 10.67 6.10 5.68
N SER A 148 11.00 4.85 5.34
CA SER A 148 11.70 4.43 4.12
C SER A 148 10.73 4.00 3.00
N GLY A 149 9.41 4.13 3.23
CA GLY A 149 8.37 3.71 2.30
C GLY A 149 8.23 2.19 2.18
N MET A 150 8.49 1.46 3.25
CA MET A 150 8.25 0.03 3.40
C MET A 150 6.93 -0.21 4.16
N VAL A 151 6.25 -1.30 3.80
CA VAL A 151 5.00 -1.72 4.43
C VAL A 151 5.26 -2.99 5.25
N GLY A 152 4.98 -2.92 6.55
CA GLY A 152 5.00 -4.08 7.45
C GLY A 152 3.59 -4.47 7.85
N ILE A 153 3.23 -5.75 7.74
CA ILE A 153 2.01 -6.34 8.29
C ILE A 153 2.43 -7.39 9.32
N GLY A 154 2.09 -7.16 10.60
CA GLY A 154 2.53 -8.04 11.69
C GLY A 154 4.01 -7.87 12.08
N THR A 155 4.70 -6.88 11.51
CA THR A 155 6.06 -6.46 11.87
C THR A 155 6.11 -4.94 11.97
N SER A 156 6.83 -4.40 12.95
CA SER A 156 7.05 -2.96 13.12
C SER A 156 8.34 -2.46 12.48
N SER A 157 9.17 -3.37 11.95
CA SER A 157 10.47 -3.05 11.35
C SER A 157 10.66 -3.92 10.10
N PRO A 158 9.91 -3.65 9.02
CA PRO A 158 10.04 -4.40 7.78
C PRO A 158 11.46 -4.26 7.23
N SER A 159 12.01 -5.36 6.73
CA SER A 159 13.34 -5.47 6.13
C SER A 159 13.34 -5.38 4.61
N THR A 160 12.16 -5.37 4.00
CA THR A 160 11.92 -5.27 2.56
C THR A 160 10.68 -4.42 2.28
N LYS A 161 10.43 -4.08 1.01
CA LYS A 161 9.34 -3.16 0.61
C LYS A 161 7.96 -3.60 1.10
N LEU A 162 7.69 -4.90 1.14
CA LEU A 162 6.50 -5.49 1.74
C LEU A 162 6.91 -6.71 2.57
N GLU A 163 6.75 -6.62 3.88
CA GLU A 163 6.96 -7.75 4.80
C GLU A 163 5.65 -8.12 5.49
N ILE A 164 5.27 -9.39 5.39
CA ILE A 164 4.09 -9.95 6.06
C ILE A 164 4.56 -11.03 7.02
N ASN A 165 4.49 -10.73 8.31
CA ASN A 165 4.90 -11.62 9.39
C ASN A 165 3.66 -12.13 10.14
N ASN A 166 3.28 -13.38 9.85
CA ASN A 166 2.13 -14.04 10.48
C ASN A 166 2.52 -14.86 11.74
N GLY A 167 3.70 -14.58 12.32
CA GLY A 167 4.25 -15.32 13.44
C GLY A 167 4.39 -16.81 13.14
N ASN A 168 3.77 -17.64 13.98
CA ASN A 168 3.88 -19.10 13.92
C ASN A 168 2.75 -19.79 13.13
N THR A 169 1.87 -19.02 12.47
CA THR A 169 0.74 -19.57 11.71
C THR A 169 1.04 -19.56 10.21
N ALA A 170 0.91 -20.71 9.55
CA ALA A 170 1.07 -20.81 8.10
C ALA A 170 -0.07 -20.08 7.35
N GLY A 171 0.25 -19.52 6.18
CA GLY A 171 -0.74 -18.86 5.32
C GLY A 171 -0.87 -17.34 5.55
N ALA A 172 0.22 -16.61 5.34
CA ALA A 172 0.27 -15.15 5.53
C ALA A 172 -0.44 -14.34 4.42
N ILE A 173 -0.62 -14.93 3.23
CA ILE A 173 -1.16 -14.24 2.04
C ILE A 173 -2.38 -15.02 1.53
N LYS A 174 -3.50 -14.32 1.34
CA LYS A 174 -4.71 -14.82 0.67
C LYS A 174 -5.10 -13.86 -0.46
N ILE A 175 -5.21 -14.37 -1.67
CA ILE A 175 -5.62 -13.60 -2.87
C ILE A 175 -6.91 -14.22 -3.40
N VAL A 176 -7.99 -13.44 -3.44
CA VAL A 176 -9.32 -13.87 -3.92
C VAL A 176 -9.64 -13.03 -5.15
N ASP A 177 -9.51 -13.63 -6.33
CA ASP A 177 -9.76 -12.99 -7.62
C ASP A 177 -10.85 -13.70 -8.44
N GLY A 178 -11.46 -14.75 -7.88
CA GLY A 178 -12.46 -15.60 -8.54
C GLY A 178 -11.86 -16.82 -9.27
N THR A 179 -10.53 -16.85 -9.47
CA THR A 179 -9.82 -17.94 -10.15
C THR A 179 -9.02 -18.83 -9.21
N GLN A 180 -8.91 -18.46 -7.92
CA GLN A 180 -8.23 -19.27 -6.89
C GLN A 180 -8.85 -20.66 -6.74
N GLY A 181 -8.02 -21.67 -6.44
CA GLY A 181 -8.46 -23.04 -6.23
C GLY A 181 -7.35 -23.94 -5.67
N ALA A 182 -7.74 -25.08 -5.10
CA ALA A 182 -6.78 -26.07 -4.61
C ALA A 182 -5.89 -26.57 -5.75
N GLY A 183 -4.57 -26.62 -5.52
CA GLY A 183 -3.61 -27.06 -6.52
C GLY A 183 -3.34 -26.06 -7.65
N LYS A 184 -3.80 -24.80 -7.54
CA LYS A 184 -3.43 -23.72 -8.46
C LYS A 184 -2.19 -22.97 -7.98
N PHE A 185 -1.48 -22.37 -8.92
CA PHE A 185 -0.32 -21.52 -8.67
C PHE A 185 -0.56 -20.11 -9.20
N LEU A 186 0.06 -19.11 -8.57
CA LEU A 186 0.00 -17.72 -9.02
C LEU A 186 1.02 -17.51 -10.16
N VAL A 187 0.55 -17.06 -11.32
CA VAL A 187 1.39 -16.80 -12.49
C VAL A 187 1.31 -15.33 -12.85
N SER A 188 2.46 -14.71 -13.08
CA SER A 188 2.55 -13.34 -13.57
C SER A 188 2.48 -13.30 -15.10
N ASP A 189 1.78 -12.32 -15.67
CA ASP A 189 1.82 -12.01 -17.10
C ASP A 189 2.97 -11.04 -17.46
N ALA A 190 3.02 -10.59 -18.72
CA ALA A 190 4.07 -9.67 -19.20
C ALA A 190 4.03 -8.27 -18.52
N ASN A 191 2.93 -7.91 -17.85
CA ASN A 191 2.75 -6.64 -17.15
C ASN A 191 2.93 -6.76 -15.63
N GLY A 192 3.27 -7.95 -15.12
CA GLY A 192 3.44 -8.19 -13.70
C GLY A 192 2.15 -8.58 -12.96
N VAL A 193 1.01 -8.74 -13.67
CA VAL A 193 -0.28 -9.08 -13.04
C VAL A 193 -0.32 -10.57 -12.72
N GLY A 194 -0.55 -10.91 -11.45
CA GLY A 194 -0.70 -12.29 -10.99
C GLY A 194 -2.12 -12.83 -11.22
N THR A 195 -2.26 -14.06 -11.69
CA THR A 195 -3.55 -14.79 -11.76
C THR A 195 -3.37 -16.25 -11.38
N TRP A 196 -4.36 -16.85 -10.72
CA TRP A 196 -4.31 -18.28 -10.42
C TRP A 196 -4.51 -19.13 -11.67
N LYS A 197 -3.57 -20.04 -11.92
CA LYS A 197 -3.61 -20.99 -13.04
C LYS A 197 -3.60 -22.43 -12.55
N ASP A 198 -4.30 -23.29 -13.29
CA ASP A 198 -4.33 -24.72 -13.01
C ASP A 198 -2.97 -25.36 -13.27
N THR A 199 -2.59 -26.31 -12.42
CA THR A 199 -1.41 -27.19 -12.56
C THR A 199 -1.50 -28.15 -13.74
N THR A 200 -2.59 -28.12 -14.51
CA THR A 200 -2.88 -29.04 -15.63
C THR A 200 -2.10 -28.76 -16.91
N GLY A 201 -0.94 -28.12 -16.80
CA GLY A 201 0.17 -28.51 -17.65
C GLY A 201 0.64 -29.91 -17.26
N SER A 202 -0.20 -30.95 -17.45
CA SER A 202 0.29 -32.32 -17.50
C SER A 202 1.48 -32.30 -18.44
N ALA A 203 2.62 -32.87 -18.03
CA ALA A 203 3.70 -33.11 -18.96
C ALA A 203 3.07 -33.72 -20.21
N THR A 204 3.11 -33.00 -21.33
CA THR A 204 2.55 -33.53 -22.56
C THR A 204 3.47 -34.67 -22.94
N ILE A 205 3.05 -35.89 -22.61
CA ILE A 205 3.81 -37.09 -22.97
C ILE A 205 3.55 -37.30 -24.45
N ILE A 206 4.52 -36.88 -25.26
CA ILE A 206 4.52 -37.15 -26.68
C ILE A 206 5.25 -38.48 -26.86
N ASN A 207 4.47 -39.54 -27.07
CA ASN A 207 5.04 -40.86 -27.38
C ASN A 207 5.66 -40.84 -28.78
N SER A 208 6.84 -41.42 -28.92
CA SER A 208 7.45 -41.65 -30.22
C SER A 208 6.87 -42.89 -30.90
N THR A 209 6.64 -42.82 -32.20
CA THR A 209 6.35 -43.98 -33.04
C THR A 209 7.67 -44.53 -33.59
N ALA A 210 7.91 -45.82 -33.42
CA ALA A 210 9.04 -46.50 -34.06
C ALA A 210 8.83 -46.51 -35.58
N GLY A 211 9.80 -45.99 -36.31
CA GLY A 211 9.86 -45.97 -37.77
C GLY A 211 10.49 -47.23 -38.33
N ALA A 212 10.70 -47.22 -39.66
CA ALA A 212 11.38 -48.30 -40.36
C ALA A 212 12.80 -48.49 -39.82
N SER A 213 13.22 -49.75 -39.74
CA SER A 213 14.57 -50.08 -39.37
C SER A 213 15.39 -50.45 -40.60
N THR A 214 16.59 -49.92 -40.67
CA THR A 214 17.51 -50.11 -41.80
C THR A 214 18.85 -50.59 -41.26
N GLN A 215 19.36 -51.69 -41.81
CA GLN A 215 20.74 -52.11 -41.55
C GLN A 215 21.68 -51.12 -42.23
N LEU A 216 22.59 -50.53 -41.47
CA LEU A 216 23.63 -49.63 -41.97
C LEU A 216 24.91 -50.40 -42.29
N ASP A 217 25.21 -51.43 -41.49
CA ASP A 217 26.26 -52.41 -41.75
C ASP A 217 25.97 -53.76 -41.05
N VAL A 218 26.99 -54.63 -40.91
CA VAL A 218 26.87 -55.96 -40.29
C VAL A 218 26.58 -55.96 -38.79
N SER A 219 26.81 -54.85 -38.08
CA SER A 219 26.63 -54.69 -36.64
C SER A 219 25.75 -53.49 -36.25
N MET A 220 25.47 -52.58 -37.19
CA MET A 220 24.76 -51.33 -36.97
C MET A 220 23.38 -51.33 -37.61
N LYS A 221 22.36 -51.11 -36.78
CA LYS A 221 20.96 -51.01 -37.20
C LYS A 221 20.40 -49.65 -36.82
N TYR A 222 20.02 -48.85 -37.82
CA TYR A 222 19.24 -47.65 -37.59
C TYR A 222 17.80 -48.03 -37.25
N VAL A 223 17.27 -47.44 -36.18
CA VAL A 223 15.85 -47.55 -35.80
C VAL A 223 15.33 -46.14 -35.66
N GLY A 224 14.78 -45.58 -36.74
CA GLY A 224 14.19 -44.25 -36.66
C GLY A 224 13.06 -44.24 -35.63
N ALA A 225 12.98 -43.19 -34.83
CA ALA A 225 11.78 -42.87 -34.07
C ALA A 225 11.23 -41.55 -34.63
N SER A 226 9.98 -41.21 -34.35
CA SER A 226 9.48 -39.86 -34.61
C SER A 226 8.35 -39.53 -33.66
N ALA A 227 8.26 -38.26 -33.30
CA ALA A 227 7.21 -37.72 -32.44
C ALA A 227 6.80 -36.38 -33.05
N ILE A 228 5.48 -36.14 -33.20
CA ILE A 228 4.97 -34.87 -33.71
C ILE A 228 4.75 -33.93 -32.52
N VAL A 229 5.42 -32.78 -32.56
CA VAL A 229 5.30 -31.74 -31.53
C VAL A 229 4.47 -30.58 -32.07
N ASN A 230 3.19 -30.53 -31.69
CA ASN A 230 2.25 -29.51 -32.18
C ASN A 230 2.29 -28.19 -31.39
N THR A 231 2.91 -28.19 -30.21
CA THR A 231 2.96 -27.02 -29.32
C THR A 231 4.40 -26.50 -29.23
N PRO A 232 4.69 -25.24 -29.57
CA PRO A 232 6.02 -24.67 -29.34
C PRO A 232 6.35 -24.68 -27.84
N GLY A 233 7.56 -25.13 -27.46
CA GLY A 233 7.93 -25.19 -26.05
C GLY A 233 9.27 -25.88 -25.77
N TYR A 234 9.54 -26.05 -24.47
CA TYR A 234 10.67 -26.79 -23.94
C TYR A 234 10.26 -28.22 -23.62
N TYR A 235 11.08 -29.19 -24.05
CA TYR A 235 10.78 -30.61 -23.92
C TYR A 235 11.96 -31.37 -23.33
N ILE A 236 11.65 -32.31 -22.44
CA ILE A 236 12.60 -33.31 -21.95
C ILE A 236 12.47 -34.54 -22.85
N ILE A 237 13.58 -35.01 -23.41
CA ILE A 237 13.63 -36.27 -24.17
C ILE A 237 14.15 -37.36 -23.26
N SER A 238 13.41 -38.47 -23.17
CA SER A 238 13.81 -39.66 -22.41
C SER A 238 13.89 -40.87 -23.36
N PRO A 239 15.07 -41.17 -23.93
CA PRO A 239 15.24 -42.33 -24.80
C PRO A 239 15.25 -43.62 -23.95
N ARG A 240 14.63 -44.69 -24.47
CA ARG A 240 14.66 -46.03 -23.85
C ARG A 240 15.23 -47.04 -24.85
N LEU A 241 16.35 -47.68 -24.49
CA LEU A 241 16.89 -48.82 -25.23
C LEU A 241 16.34 -50.12 -24.65
N ILE A 242 15.87 -51.00 -25.53
CA ILE A 242 15.47 -52.37 -25.20
C ILE A 242 16.30 -53.28 -26.12
N THR A 243 17.16 -54.12 -25.54
CA THR A 243 17.97 -55.09 -26.30
C THR A 243 17.68 -56.51 -25.83
N ASP A 244 17.60 -57.46 -26.76
CA ASP A 244 17.68 -58.89 -26.41
C ASP A 244 19.15 -59.25 -26.15
N LYS A 245 19.45 -59.61 -24.90
CA LYS A 245 20.79 -60.01 -24.45
C LYS A 245 21.12 -61.40 -25.01
N ASN A 246 21.70 -61.48 -26.20
CA ASN A 246 22.07 -62.79 -26.76
C ASN A 246 23.48 -62.92 -27.36
N THR A 247 24.35 -61.91 -27.27
CA THR A 247 25.76 -62.09 -27.66
C THR A 247 26.70 -61.72 -26.53
N SER A 248 27.42 -62.74 -26.02
CA SER A 248 28.52 -62.57 -25.08
C SER A 248 29.67 -61.84 -25.78
N GLY A 249 30.11 -60.70 -25.23
CA GLY A 249 31.31 -59.98 -25.67
C GLY A 249 31.10 -58.57 -26.23
N CYS A 250 29.87 -58.13 -26.52
CA CYS A 250 29.64 -56.81 -27.13
C CYS A 250 29.23 -55.74 -26.12
N SER A 251 29.75 -54.52 -26.29
CA SER A 251 29.26 -53.31 -25.60
C SER A 251 28.09 -52.71 -26.38
N GLN A 252 27.01 -52.35 -25.69
CA GLN A 252 25.84 -51.73 -26.32
C GLN A 252 25.89 -50.21 -26.07
N TYR A 253 25.69 -49.41 -27.13
CA TYR A 253 25.66 -47.95 -27.03
C TYR A 253 24.35 -47.42 -27.62
N ILE A 254 23.93 -46.25 -27.14
CA ILE A 254 22.83 -45.49 -27.74
C ILE A 254 23.44 -44.21 -28.26
N ALA A 255 23.39 -44.00 -29.58
CA ALA A 255 23.53 -42.68 -30.15
C ALA A 255 22.13 -42.17 -30.52
N TYR A 256 21.92 -40.87 -30.52
CA TYR A 256 20.69 -40.29 -31.04
C TYR A 256 20.98 -38.94 -31.64
N ASN A 257 20.27 -38.63 -32.72
CA ASN A 257 20.34 -37.32 -33.35
C ASN A 257 18.95 -36.70 -33.40
N LEU A 258 18.85 -35.39 -33.19
CA LEU A 258 17.60 -34.66 -33.16
C LEU A 258 17.48 -33.90 -34.48
N SER A 259 16.36 -34.08 -35.19
CA SER A 259 16.12 -33.46 -36.48
C SER A 259 14.82 -32.67 -36.44
N LYS A 260 14.69 -31.64 -37.28
CA LYS A 260 13.38 -30.99 -37.51
C LYS A 260 12.70 -31.49 -38.80
N SER A 261 13.37 -32.38 -39.54
CA SER A 261 12.91 -32.90 -40.83
C SER A 261 12.41 -34.33 -40.71
N SER A 262 11.31 -34.63 -41.40
CA SER A 262 10.73 -35.98 -41.50
C SER A 262 11.39 -36.85 -42.58
N THR A 263 12.26 -36.27 -43.41
CA THR A 263 12.81 -36.95 -44.61
C THR A 263 14.32 -36.76 -44.82
N THR A 264 14.99 -35.90 -44.06
CA THR A 264 16.44 -35.64 -44.23
C THR A 264 17.24 -35.99 -42.97
N ASN A 265 18.24 -36.86 -43.14
CA ASN A 265 19.18 -37.33 -42.11
C ASN A 265 20.38 -36.38 -41.89
N LEU A 266 20.33 -35.14 -42.38
CA LEU A 266 21.47 -34.21 -42.37
C LEU A 266 21.20 -32.99 -41.48
N ASN A 267 22.21 -32.69 -40.66
CA ASN A 267 22.29 -31.75 -39.54
C ASN A 267 22.14 -30.26 -39.92
N GLU A 268 21.50 -29.48 -39.06
CA GLU A 268 22.19 -28.35 -38.41
C GLU A 268 22.61 -28.84 -37.02
N ALA A 269 23.92 -29.05 -36.80
CA ALA A 269 24.44 -29.77 -35.66
C ALA A 269 24.32 -28.97 -34.34
N PHE A 270 23.83 -29.61 -33.28
CA PHE A 270 24.05 -29.15 -31.92
C PHE A 270 25.45 -29.59 -31.45
N PHE A 271 26.24 -28.66 -30.92
CA PHE A 271 27.60 -28.93 -30.41
C PHE A 271 27.54 -29.68 -29.07
N ALA A 272 27.45 -31.01 -29.11
CA ALA A 272 27.90 -32.01 -28.12
C ALA A 272 26.98 -33.25 -28.20
N GLN A 273 27.42 -34.34 -28.82
CA GLN A 273 26.54 -35.51 -29.04
C GLN A 273 27.18 -36.89 -28.80
N ASP A 274 28.33 -36.98 -28.13
CA ASP A 274 28.88 -38.27 -27.71
C ASP A 274 28.70 -38.46 -26.21
N VAL A 275 27.59 -39.10 -25.82
CA VAL A 275 27.37 -39.52 -24.43
C VAL A 275 27.71 -41.00 -24.32
N HIS A 276 28.90 -41.28 -23.79
CA HIS A 276 29.33 -42.64 -23.47
C HIS A 276 28.62 -43.09 -22.19
N MET A 277 27.65 -44.00 -22.32
CA MET A 277 27.04 -44.65 -21.17
C MET A 277 27.78 -45.96 -20.89
N ALA A 278 28.40 -46.09 -19.72
CA ALA A 278 29.00 -47.36 -19.28
C ALA A 278 27.90 -48.42 -19.12
N ALA A 279 28.23 -49.69 -19.40
CA ALA A 279 27.29 -50.79 -19.25
C ALA A 279 26.75 -50.88 -17.80
N GLY A 280 25.43 -50.70 -17.62
CA GLY A 280 24.76 -50.77 -16.33
C GLY A 280 23.40 -50.04 -16.30
N PRO A 281 22.59 -50.18 -15.24
CA PRO A 281 21.32 -49.47 -15.11
C PRO A 281 21.60 -48.01 -14.69
N GLY A 282 21.97 -47.17 -15.66
CA GLY A 282 22.19 -45.75 -15.48
C GLY A 282 21.21 -44.92 -16.30
N SER A 283 20.68 -43.85 -15.72
CA SER A 283 19.96 -42.79 -16.43
C SER A 283 20.88 -41.57 -16.57
N THR A 284 20.83 -40.90 -17.72
CA THR A 284 21.55 -39.64 -17.97
C THR A 284 20.56 -38.63 -18.55
N ILE A 285 20.59 -37.40 -18.04
CA ILE A 285 19.64 -36.33 -18.39
C ILE A 285 20.38 -35.30 -19.24
N LEU A 286 19.87 -34.98 -20.44
CA LEU A 286 20.33 -33.85 -21.25
C LEU A 286 19.23 -32.80 -21.40
N PHE A 287 19.62 -31.52 -21.35
CA PHE A 287 18.76 -30.37 -21.62
C PHE A 287 19.01 -29.86 -23.04
N THR A 288 17.96 -29.64 -23.83
CA THR A 288 18.08 -28.99 -25.15
C THR A 288 16.83 -28.19 -25.50
N HIS A 289 17.00 -27.16 -26.35
CA HIS A 289 15.98 -26.20 -26.74
C HIS A 289 15.42 -26.56 -28.13
N GLN A 290 14.09 -26.72 -28.22
CA GLN A 290 13.29 -26.90 -29.45
C GLN A 290 13.60 -28.12 -30.33
N ILE A 291 12.79 -29.17 -30.19
CA ILE A 291 12.81 -30.37 -31.04
C ILE A 291 11.46 -30.53 -31.76
N LEU A 292 11.51 -30.82 -33.07
CA LEU A 292 10.33 -31.13 -33.88
C LEU A 292 10.26 -32.61 -34.30
N LEU A 293 11.40 -33.33 -34.33
CA LEU A 293 11.51 -34.77 -34.59
C LEU A 293 12.72 -35.40 -33.85
N ILE A 294 12.62 -36.68 -33.48
CA ILE A 294 13.68 -37.41 -32.75
C ILE A 294 14.14 -38.59 -33.60
N SER A 295 15.31 -38.51 -34.25
CA SER A 295 15.87 -39.62 -35.03
C SER A 295 16.84 -40.46 -34.17
N LEU A 296 16.39 -41.61 -33.68
CA LEU A 296 17.23 -42.49 -32.85
C LEU A 296 18.20 -43.30 -33.73
N LEU A 297 19.51 -43.23 -33.48
CA LEU A 297 20.53 -44.06 -34.14
C LEU A 297 21.09 -45.03 -33.09
N VAL A 298 20.48 -46.19 -32.92
CA VAL A 298 21.03 -47.18 -32.00
C VAL A 298 22.33 -47.76 -32.58
N LEU A 299 23.43 -47.55 -31.86
CA LEU A 299 24.77 -47.95 -32.28
C LEU A 299 25.20 -49.16 -31.46
N ILE A 300 25.14 -50.36 -32.04
CA ILE A 300 25.71 -51.55 -31.42
C ILE A 300 27.11 -51.73 -31.99
N ILE A 301 28.15 -51.45 -31.19
CA ILE A 301 29.54 -51.70 -31.57
C ILE A 301 29.99 -52.98 -30.87
N CYS A 302 30.08 -54.08 -31.61
CA CYS A 302 30.89 -55.22 -31.18
C CYS A 302 32.35 -54.88 -31.51
N LEU A 303 33.14 -54.59 -30.48
CA LEU A 303 34.61 -54.57 -30.57
C LEU A 303 35.14 -56.00 -30.37
#